data_AF-A0A392T2K2-F1
#
_entry.id   AF-A0A392T2K2-F1
#
_cell.length_a   1.000
_cell.length_b   1.000
_cell.length_c   1.000
_cell.angle_alpha   90.00
_cell.angle_beta   90.00
_cell.angle_gamma   90.00
#
_symmetry.space_group_name_H-M   'P 1'
#
loop_
_entity.id
_entity.type
_entity.pdbx_description
1 polymer ?
#
loop_
_entity_poly.entity_id
_entity_poly.type
_entity_poly.pdbx_seq_one_letter_code
_entity_poly.pdbx_strand_id
1 'polypeptide(L)' 'MFEKLRLKREDLSSYEWTDLQWFNGSTIRPWGLINLPVTFEMKESEHTRKPVEVQFLEIPCESPYNCILGRPTLV' A
#
# COMPACT_ATOMS: atom_id res chain seq x y z
N MET A 1 3.26 -8.16 3.53
CA MET A 1 4.16 -7.01 3.86
C MET A 1 3.85 -6.44 5.24
N PHE A 2 2.59 -6.15 5.54
CA PHE A 2 2.08 -5.66 6.81
C PHE A 2 2.66 -6.33 8.07
N GLU A 3 2.57 -7.66 8.17
CA GLU A 3 3.12 -8.41 9.30
C GLU A 3 4.66 -8.32 9.41
N LYS A 4 5.36 -8.23 8.26
CA LYS A 4 6.83 -8.09 8.24
C LYS A 4 7.28 -6.73 8.77
N LEU A 5 6.45 -5.69 8.59
CA LEU A 5 6.65 -4.37 9.17
C LEU A 5 6.20 -4.30 10.64
N ARG A 6 5.75 -5.43 11.23
CA ARG A 6 5.22 -5.53 12.60
C ARG A 6 4.00 -4.63 12.85
N LEU A 7 3.26 -4.32 11.80
CA LEU A 7 2.00 -3.60 11.87
C LEU A 7 0.88 -4.55 12.29
N LYS A 8 -0.10 -4.02 13.00
CA LYS A 8 -1.26 -4.76 13.49
C LYS A 8 -2.54 -4.12 12.96
N ARG A 9 -3.64 -4.88 12.97
CA ARG A 9 -4.93 -4.40 12.44
C ARG A 9 -5.42 -3.13 13.16
N GLU A 10 -4.99 -2.90 14.40
CA GLU A 10 -5.33 -1.71 15.16
C GLU A 10 -4.60 -0.44 14.66
N ASP A 11 -3.52 -0.60 13.89
CA ASP A 11 -2.79 0.51 13.27
C ASP A 11 -3.46 0.97 11.96
N LEU A 12 -4.48 0.22 11.47
CA LEU A 12 -5.21 0.55 10.26
C LEU A 12 -6.34 1.55 10.56
N SER A 13 -6.48 2.53 9.67
CA SER A 13 -7.68 3.37 9.60
C SER A 13 -8.80 2.64 8.87
N SER A 14 -10.05 2.92 9.22
CA SER A 14 -11.20 2.31 8.55
C SER A 14 -11.25 2.68 7.07
N TYR A 15 -11.66 1.71 6.26
CA TYR A 15 -11.91 1.89 4.84
C TYR A 15 -13.43 1.92 4.63
N GLU A 16 -13.98 3.12 4.42
CA GLU A 16 -15.43 3.35 4.31
C GLU A 16 -15.96 3.23 2.87
N TRP A 17 -15.10 2.84 1.93
CA TRP A 17 -15.45 2.73 0.52
C TRP A 17 -15.93 1.33 0.15
N THR A 18 -16.31 1.15 -1.11
CA THR A 18 -16.78 -0.14 -1.65
C THR A 18 -15.67 -1.16 -1.76
N ASP A 19 -16.04 -2.44 -1.66
CA ASP A 19 -15.14 -3.56 -1.91
C ASP A 19 -14.44 -3.41 -3.28
N LEU A 20 -13.18 -3.84 -3.35
CA LEU A 20 -12.43 -3.82 -4.61
C LEU A 20 -12.88 -4.98 -5.48
N GLN A 21 -13.02 -4.74 -6.77
CA GLN A 21 -13.35 -5.79 -7.75
C GLN A 21 -12.09 -6.22 -8.50
N TRP A 22 -11.84 -7.53 -8.53
CA TRP A 22 -10.78 -8.14 -9.32
C TRP A 22 -11.23 -8.35 -10.77
N PHE A 23 -10.27 -8.58 -11.68
CA PHE A 23 -10.55 -8.81 -13.11
C PHE A 23 -11.43 -10.04 -13.40
N ASN A 24 -11.47 -11.01 -12.48
CA ASN A 24 -12.31 -12.21 -12.60
C ASN A 24 -13.74 -11.97 -12.05
N GLY A 25 -14.07 -10.73 -11.69
CA GLY A 25 -15.35 -10.36 -11.10
C GLY A 25 -15.49 -10.64 -9.61
N SER A 26 -14.53 -11.31 -8.97
CA SER A 26 -14.54 -11.50 -7.51
C SER A 26 -14.32 -10.17 -6.80
N THR A 27 -14.88 -10.04 -5.60
CA THR A 27 -14.72 -8.85 -4.76
C THR A 27 -13.87 -9.18 -3.54
N ILE A 28 -13.12 -8.19 -3.07
CA ILE A 28 -12.32 -8.28 -1.85
C ILE A 28 -12.54 -7.02 -1.01
N ARG A 29 -12.88 -7.22 0.26
CA ARG A 29 -12.98 -6.13 1.24
C ARG A 29 -11.59 -5.85 1.81
N PRO A 30 -11.06 -4.62 1.65
CA PRO A 30 -9.81 -4.24 2.31
C PRO A 30 -9.95 -4.25 3.82
N TRP A 31 -8.85 -4.49 4.52
CA TRP A 31 -8.80 -4.37 5.98
C TRP A 31 -8.76 -2.92 6.43
N GLY A 32 -8.13 -2.03 5.66
CA GLY A 32 -8.03 -0.63 6.01
C GLY A 32 -6.91 0.10 5.27
N LEU A 33 -6.71 1.35 5.68
CA LEU A 33 -5.69 2.24 5.13
C LEU A 33 -4.57 2.45 6.15
N ILE A 34 -3.35 2.62 5.68
CA ILE A 34 -2.20 3.01 6.50
C ILE A 34 -1.27 3.94 5.75
N ASN A 35 -0.80 4.99 6.41
CA ASN A 35 0.22 5.88 5.85
C ASN A 35 1.59 5.39 6.31
N LEU A 36 2.50 5.18 5.36
CA LEU A 36 3.86 4.75 5.65
C LEU A 36 4.86 5.65 4.92
N PRO A 37 5.97 6.04 5.58
CA PRO A 37 7.06 6.72 4.91
C PRO A 37 7.77 5.75 3.96
N VAL A 38 7.77 6.07 2.68
CA VAL A 38 8.49 5.32 1.64
C VAL A 38 9.62 6.18 1.10
N THR A 39 10.80 5.59 1.06
CA THR A 39 11.96 6.22 0.44
C THR A 39 12.22 5.55 -0.90
N PHE A 40 12.21 6.34 -1.98
CA PHE A 40 12.54 5.85 -3.32
C PHE A 40 14.02 6.07 -3.59
N GLU A 41 14.71 5.03 -4.03
CA GLU A 41 16.06 5.17 -4.54
C GLU A 41 16.01 5.51 -6.03
N MET A 42 16.13 6.81 -6.35
CA MET A 42 16.23 7.29 -7.73
C MET A 42 17.70 7.33 -8.16
N LYS A 43 18.04 6.61 -9.23
CA LYS A 43 19.42 6.41 -9.73
C LYS A 43 20.18 7.70 -10.10
N GLU A 44 19.49 8.83 -10.31
CA GLU A 44 20.11 10.06 -10.82
C GLU A 44 20.41 11.12 -9.74
N SER A 45 19.98 10.94 -8.49
CA SER A 45 20.23 11.92 -7.43
C SER A 45 20.72 11.25 -6.15
N GLU A 46 22.03 11.00 -6.10
CA GLU A 46 22.73 10.38 -4.96
C GLU A 46 22.61 11.16 -3.64
N HIS A 47 21.90 12.29 -3.59
CA HIS A 47 21.91 13.24 -2.48
C HIS A 47 20.54 13.55 -1.86
N THR A 48 19.44 12.93 -2.32
CA THR A 48 18.12 13.20 -1.70
C THR A 48 17.21 11.98 -1.63
N ARG A 49 17.49 11.10 -0.65
CA ARG A 49 16.55 10.07 -0.18
C ARG A 49 15.52 10.71 0.75
N LYS A 50 14.55 11.45 0.19
CA LYS A 50 13.47 12.04 1.00
C LYS A 50 12.38 10.98 1.22
N PRO A 51 11.99 10.69 2.48
CA PRO A 51 10.81 9.88 2.73
C PRO A 51 9.58 10.66 2.25
N VAL A 52 8.71 9.95 1.52
CA VAL A 52 7.39 10.44 1.09
C VAL A 52 6.36 9.62 1.82
N GLU A 53 5.39 10.29 2.44
CA GLU A 53 4.23 9.60 3.03
C GLU A 53 3.36 9.03 1.91
N VAL A 54 3.19 7.71 1.92
CA VAL A 54 2.37 6.99 0.96
C VAL A 54 1.26 6.27 1.72
N GLN A 55 0.03 6.44 1.25
CA GLN A 55 -1.12 5.70 1.76
C GLN A 55 -1.20 4.34 1.06
N PHE A 56 -1.18 3.28 1.85
CA PHE A 56 -1.38 1.91 1.41
C PHE A 56 -2.77 1.41 1.80
N LEU A 57 -3.38 0.64 0.91
CA LEU A 57 -4.61 -0.10 1.17
C LEU A 57 -4.26 -1.56 1.45
N GLU A 58 -4.47 -1.99 2.69
CA GLU A 58 -4.16 -3.35 3.10
C GLU A 58 -5.30 -4.30 2.73
N ILE A 59 -4.98 -5.36 1.99
CA ILE A 59 -5.96 -6.34 1.51
C ILE A 59 -5.60 -7.76 2.00
N PRO A 60 -6.59 -8.55 2.48
CA PRO A 60 -6.37 -9.95 2.85
C PRO A 60 -6.19 -10.83 1.61
N CYS A 61 -4.99 -10.86 1.03
CA CYS A 61 -4.71 -11.64 -0.16
C CYS A 61 -3.46 -12.50 0.02
N GLU A 62 -3.57 -13.80 -0.20
CA GLU A 62 -2.44 -14.73 -0.31
C GLU A 62 -1.78 -14.62 -1.69
N SER A 63 -1.27 -13.43 -2.01
CA SER A 63 -0.53 -13.18 -3.25
C SER A 63 0.98 -13.37 -3.04
N PRO A 64 1.71 -13.97 -4.00
CA PRO A 64 3.17 -13.96 -3.96
C PRO A 64 3.73 -12.54 -4.08
N TYR A 65 2.96 -11.63 -4.69
CA TYR A 65 3.26 -10.20 -4.72
C TYR A 65 2.75 -9.54 -3.44
N ASN A 66 3.69 -9.09 -2.61
CA ASN A 66 3.43 -8.54 -1.29
C ASN A 66 2.96 -7.08 -1.29
N CYS A 67 3.13 -6.37 -2.41
CA CYS A 67 2.83 -4.95 -2.54
C CYS A 67 2.67 -4.62 -4.03
N ILE A 68 1.61 -3.88 -4.39
CA ILE A 68 1.43 -3.31 -5.72
C ILE A 68 1.53 -1.80 -5.57
N LEU A 69 2.60 -1.23 -6.10
CA LEU A 69 2.70 0.21 -6.25
C LEU A 69 1.96 0.58 -7.53
N GLY A 70 0.79 1.18 -7.37
CA GLY A 70 0.10 1.82 -8.49
C GLY A 70 0.98 2.89 -9.12
N ARG A 71 0.60 3.38 -10.30
CA ARG A 71 1.26 4.56 -10.84
C ARG A 71 1.08 5.70 -9.82
N PRO A 72 2.16 6.32 -9.30
CA PRO A 72 2.01 7.66 -8.77
C PRO A 72 1.38 8.46 -9.92
N THR A 73 0.32 9.21 -9.65
CA THR A 73 -0.16 10.22 -10.58
C THR A 73 0.96 11.24 -10.68
N LEU A 74 1.97 10.96 -11.51
CA LEU A 74 3.01 11.89 -11.92
C LEU A 74 2.28 12.94 -12.77
N VAL A 75 1.76 13.96 -12.09
CA VAL A 75 1.39 15.24 -12.69
C VAL A 75 2.58 16.18 -12.57
#